data_AF-A0A3G9IT50-F1
#
_entry.id   AF-A0A3G9IT50-F1
#
_cell.length_a   1.000
_cell.length_b   1.000
_cell.length_c   1.000
_cell.angle_alpha   90.00
_cell.angle_beta   90.00
_cell.angle_gamma   90.00
#
_symmetry.space_group_name_H-M   'P 1'
#
loop_
_entity.id
_entity.type
_entity.pdbx_description
1 polymer ?
#
loop_
_entity_poly.entity_id
_entity_poly.type
_entity_poly.pdbx_seq_one_letter_code
_entity_poly.pdbx_strand_id
1 'polypeptide(L)'
;MLFFERVRKLSNVCIVIFVLFFILMIVSFSNSKFSEILQHNFTNDLRGTIFTLISFIISIFSLTLGISLKYIVKDANEEIKLLEERTKKNSGEQI
;
A
#
# COMPACT_ATOMS: atom_id res chain seq x y z
N MET A 1 22.83 -1.64 -2.64
CA MET A 1 21.63 -2.35 -3.11
C MET A 1 20.63 -1.39 -3.77
N LEU A 2 20.83 -1.07 -5.06
CA LEU A 2 20.02 -0.07 -5.77
C LEU A 2 18.56 -0.53 -6.01
N PHE A 3 18.32 -1.84 -6.13
CA PHE A 3 16.98 -2.40 -6.35
C PHE A 3 16.09 -2.33 -5.09
N PHE A 4 16.61 -2.73 -3.91
CA PHE A 4 15.85 -2.68 -2.65
C PHE A 4 15.44 -1.26 -2.26
N GLU A 5 16.28 -0.28 -2.57
CA GLU A 5 15.98 1.13 -2.31
C GLU A 5 14.84 1.65 -3.20
N ARG A 6 14.77 1.20 -4.46
CA ARG A 6 13.63 1.50 -5.35
C ARG A 6 12.34 0.86 -4.87
N VAL A 7 12.37 -0.40 -4.44
CA VAL A 7 11.19 -1.11 -3.91
C VAL A 7 10.70 -0.47 -2.61
N ARG A 8 11.61 -0.03 -1.72
CA ARG A 8 11.26 0.73 -0.52
C ARG A 8 10.59 2.06 -0.86
N LYS A 9 11.12 2.80 -1.84
CA LYS A 9 10.49 4.05 -2.31
C LYS A 9 9.10 3.79 -2.87
N LEU A 10 8.92 2.72 -3.65
CA LEU A 10 7.63 2.32 -4.21
C LEU A 10 6.61 1.96 -3.12
N SER A 11 7.02 1.18 -2.11
CA SER A 11 6.18 0.89 -0.93
C SER A 11 5.71 2.18 -0.24
N ASN A 12 6.61 3.14 -0.06
CA ASN A 12 6.26 4.41 0.57
C ASN A 12 5.29 5.23 -0.30
N VAL A 13 5.46 5.23 -1.61
CA VAL A 13 4.52 5.84 -2.56
C VAL A 13 3.15 5.18 -2.47
N CYS A 14 3.06 3.84 -2.41
CA CYS A 14 1.78 3.14 -2.22
C CYS A 14 1.08 3.54 -0.91
N ILE A 15 1.82 3.71 0.18
CA ILE A 15 1.26 4.18 1.45
C ILE A 15 0.74 5.62 1.33
N VAL A 16 1.48 6.51 0.66
CA VAL A 16 1.02 7.90 0.43
C VAL A 16 -0.24 7.93 -0.43
N ILE A 17 -0.29 7.13 -1.50
CA ILE A 17 -1.47 6.97 -2.35
C ILE A 17 -2.65 6.44 -1.55
N PHE A 18 -2.42 5.47 -0.67
CA PHE A 18 -3.46 4.96 0.24
C PHE A 18 -4.04 6.08 1.09
N VAL A 19 -3.20 6.86 1.78
CA VAL A 19 -3.66 7.97 2.63
C VAL A 19 -4.48 8.98 1.82
N LEU A 20 -4.01 9.33 0.62
CA LEU A 20 -4.69 10.28 -0.25
C LEU A 20 -6.08 9.78 -0.68
N PHE A 21 -6.19 8.54 -1.16
CA PHE A 21 -7.47 7.95 -1.56
C PHE A 21 -8.39 7.70 -0.37
N PHE A 22 -7.84 7.39 0.81
CA PHE A 22 -8.61 7.22 2.03
C PHE A 22 -9.24 8.54 2.49
N ILE A 23 -8.49 9.65 2.45
CA ILE A 23 -9.04 10.98 2.75
C ILE A 23 -10.10 11.37 1.73
N LEU A 24 -9.85 11.15 0.44
CA LEU A 24 -10.84 11.41 -0.61
C LEU A 24 -12.13 10.60 -0.42
N MET A 25 -12.01 9.35 0.03
CA MET A 25 -13.15 8.52 0.39
C MET A 25 -13.94 9.13 1.56
N ILE A 26 -13.28 9.55 2.65
CA ILE A 26 -13.94 10.17 3.80
C ILE A 26 -14.68 11.45 3.38
N VAL A 27 -14.03 12.31 2.59
CA VAL A 27 -14.63 13.56 2.10
C VAL A 27 -15.81 13.26 1.19
N SER A 28 -15.67 12.30 0.26
CA SER A 28 -16.77 11.91 -0.65
C SER A 28 -17.94 11.29 0.09
N PHE A 29 -17.67 10.48 1.11
CA PHE A 29 -18.68 9.86 1.96
C PHE A 29 -19.39 10.90 2.85
N SER A 30 -18.66 11.89 3.37
CA SER A 30 -19.23 12.95 4.21
C SER A 30 -20.07 13.95 3.41
N ASN A 31 -19.69 14.22 2.15
CA ASN A 31 -20.44 15.10 1.26
C ASN A 31 -21.63 14.41 0.57
N SER A 32 -21.50 13.11 0.26
CA SER A 32 -22.63 12.35 -0.26
C SER A 32 -23.66 12.21 0.84
N LYS A 33 -24.93 12.52 0.55
CA LYS A 33 -26.04 12.24 1.46
C LYS A 33 -26.34 10.73 1.51
N PHE A 34 -25.33 9.93 1.86
CA PHE A 34 -25.35 8.47 1.80
C PHE A 34 -26.50 7.87 2.63
N SER A 35 -26.87 8.55 3.71
CA SER A 35 -28.05 8.21 4.54
C SER A 35 -29.37 8.35 3.77
N GLU A 36 -29.53 9.38 2.93
CA GLU A 36 -30.73 9.55 2.09
C GLU A 36 -30.77 8.49 0.97
N ILE A 37 -29.61 8.11 0.42
CA ILE A 37 -29.50 7.10 -0.65
C ILE A 37 -29.83 5.68 -0.15
N LEU A 38 -29.41 5.33 1.07
CA LEU A 38 -29.74 4.04 1.70
C LEU A 38 -31.21 3.94 2.11
N GLN A 39 -31.87 5.06 2.39
CA GLN A 39 -33.28 5.09 2.82
C GLN A 39 -34.30 5.35 1.70
N HIS A 40 -33.95 6.06 0.63
CA HIS A 40 -34.85 6.39 -0.47
C HIS A 40 -34.23 6.01 -1.81
N ASN A 41 -34.81 4.98 -2.44
CA ASN A 41 -34.32 4.36 -3.67
C ASN A 41 -33.98 5.38 -4.78
N PHE A 42 -32.68 5.48 -5.04
CA PHE A 42 -31.95 5.75 -6.29
C PHE A 42 -32.62 6.56 -7.41
N THR A 43 -32.05 7.74 -7.68
CA THR A 43 -31.78 8.21 -9.07
C THR A 43 -30.65 9.25 -9.11
N ASN A 44 -30.52 10.13 -8.12
CA ASN A 44 -29.69 11.34 -8.30
C ASN A 44 -28.20 11.24 -7.92
N ASP A 45 -27.74 10.21 -7.19
CA ASP A 45 -26.37 10.23 -6.63
C ASP A 45 -25.58 8.91 -6.78
N LEU A 46 -25.92 8.16 -7.85
CA LEU A 46 -25.22 6.92 -8.21
C LEU A 46 -23.72 7.16 -8.49
N ARG A 47 -23.39 8.33 -9.05
CA ARG A 47 -22.00 8.73 -9.37
C ARG A 47 -21.14 8.91 -8.12
N GLY A 48 -21.63 9.61 -7.10
CA GLY A 48 -20.90 9.80 -5.84
C GLY A 48 -20.66 8.48 -5.11
N THR A 49 -21.65 7.59 -5.15
CA THR A 49 -21.58 6.24 -4.58
C THR A 49 -20.52 5.38 -5.27
N ILE A 50 -20.53 5.33 -6.61
CA ILE A 50 -19.54 4.58 -7.39
C ILE A 50 -18.13 5.12 -7.17
N PHE A 51 -17.96 6.44 -7.15
CA PHE A 51 -16.65 7.06 -6.91
C PHE A 51 -16.09 6.73 -5.52
N THR A 52 -16.94 6.76 -4.50
CA THR A 52 -16.56 6.39 -3.12
C THR A 52 -16.14 4.92 -3.03
N LEU A 53 -16.88 4.03 -3.70
CA LEU A 53 -16.56 2.60 -3.74
C LEU A 53 -15.24 2.32 -4.46
N ILE A 54 -14.99 2.95 -5.61
CA ILE A 54 -13.73 2.81 -6.35
C ILE A 54 -12.57 3.33 -5.51
N SER A 55 -12.73 4.49 -4.87
CA SER A 55 -11.70 5.08 -3.99
C SER A 55 -11.39 4.15 -2.81
N PHE A 56 -12.39 3.49 -2.25
CA PHE A 56 -12.22 2.50 -1.19
C PHE A 56 -11.42 1.27 -1.63
N ILE A 57 -11.75 0.71 -2.81
CA ILE A 57 -11.05 -0.45 -3.37
C ILE A 57 -9.58 -0.11 -3.64
N ILE A 58 -9.31 1.04 -4.27
CA ILE A 58 -7.95 1.52 -4.55
C ILE A 58 -7.17 1.71 -3.24
N SER A 59 -7.81 2.28 -2.22
CA SER A 59 -7.23 2.48 -0.90
C SER A 59 -6.78 1.14 -0.29
N ILE A 60 -7.68 0.15 -0.17
CA ILE A 60 -7.35 -1.17 0.38
C ILE A 60 -6.22 -1.84 -0.41
N PHE A 61 -6.31 -1.81 -1.75
CA PHE A 61 -5.32 -2.44 -2.61
C PHE A 61 -3.93 -1.79 -2.45
N SER A 62 -3.88 -0.46 -2.43
CA SER A 62 -2.64 0.30 -2.26
C SER A 62 -2.01 0.08 -0.88
N LEU A 63 -2.83 -0.02 0.17
CA LEU A 63 -2.36 -0.35 1.52
C LEU A 63 -1.74 -1.74 1.57
N THR A 64 -2.44 -2.73 1.03
CA THR A 64 -1.99 -4.13 1.04
C THR A 64 -0.67 -4.27 0.29
N LEU A 65 -0.59 -3.70 -0.93
CA LEU A 65 0.66 -3.67 -1.71
C LEU A 65 1.78 -2.94 -0.96
N GLY A 66 1.51 -1.76 -0.40
CA GLY A 66 2.49 -0.98 0.34
C GLY A 66 3.11 -1.78 1.50
N ILE A 67 2.28 -2.48 2.29
CA ILE A 67 2.72 -3.34 3.39
C ILE A 67 3.49 -4.55 2.87
N SER A 68 2.96 -5.27 1.88
CA SER A 68 3.62 -6.45 1.30
C SER A 68 5.01 -6.14 0.76
N LEU A 69 5.17 -5.03 0.01
CA LEU A 69 6.48 -4.61 -0.48
C LEU A 69 7.46 -4.30 0.66
N LYS A 70 6.97 -3.72 1.77
CA LYS A 70 7.80 -3.40 2.93
C LYS A 70 8.32 -4.66 3.61
N TYR A 71 7.49 -5.69 3.72
CA TYR A 71 7.89 -7.01 4.23
C TYR A 71 8.90 -7.68 3.32
N ILE A 72 8.65 -7.74 2.00
CA ILE A 72 9.55 -8.36 1.02
C ILE A 72 10.94 -7.70 1.07
N VAL A 73 11.01 -6.38 1.14
CA VAL A 73 12.29 -5.66 1.25
C VAL A 73 13.01 -5.98 2.56
N LYS A 74 12.28 -6.12 3.66
CA LYS A 74 12.87 -6.46 4.96
C LYS A 74 13.47 -7.88 4.93
N ASP A 75 12.67 -8.84 4.47
CA ASP A 75 13.02 -10.25 4.40
C ASP A 75 14.26 -10.48 3.51
N ALA A 76 14.23 -9.94 2.30
CA ALA A 76 15.36 -10.07 1.38
C ALA A 76 16.65 -9.37 1.88
N ASN A 77 16.52 -8.28 2.66
CA ASN A 77 17.68 -7.62 3.24
C ASN A 77 18.30 -8.43 4.40
N GLU A 78 17.46 -9.17 5.16
CA GLU A 78 17.94 -10.13 6.17
C GLU A 78 18.63 -11.32 5.50
N GLU A 79 18.07 -11.87 4.42
CA GLU A 79 18.70 -12.97 3.67
C GLU A 79 20.07 -12.59 3.11
N ILE A 80 20.20 -11.42 2.49
CA ILE A 80 21.48 -11.01 1.91
C ILE A 80 22.53 -10.77 3.00
N LYS A 81 22.14 -10.23 4.16
CA LYS A 81 23.05 -10.07 5.30
C LYS A 81 23.57 -11.42 5.80
N LEU A 82 22.69 -12.43 5.87
CA LEU A 82 23.10 -13.80 6.23
C LEU A 82 24.05 -14.41 5.19
N LEU A 83 23.83 -14.14 3.90
CA LEU A 83 24.73 -14.59 2.84
C LEU A 83 26.10 -13.90 2.94
N GLU A 84 26.16 -12.59 3.17
CA GLU A 84 27.40 -11.85 3.37
C GLU A 84 28.19 -12.37 4.57
N GLU A 85 27.52 -12.65 5.70
CA GLU A 85 28.14 -13.23 6.89
C GLU A 85 28.73 -14.63 6.61
N ARG A 86 28.01 -15.47 5.85
CA ARG A 86 28.50 -16.80 5.45
C ARG A 86 29.69 -16.72 4.50
N THR A 87 29.64 -15.85 3.50
CA THR A 87 30.77 -15.66 2.57
C THR A 87 32.00 -15.17 3.32
N LYS A 88 31.86 -14.18 4.21
CA LYS A 88 32.97 -13.66 5.02
C LYS A 88 33.56 -14.71 5.95
N LYS A 89 32.73 -15.55 6.57
CA LYS A 89 33.19 -16.67 7.41
C LYS A 89 34.00 -17.68 6.60
N ASN A 90 33.47 -18.11 5.44
CA ASN A 90 34.15 -19.07 4.57
C ASN A 90 35.44 -18.52 3.94
N SER A 91 35.52 -17.20 3.70
CA SER A 91 36.73 -16.54 3.22
C SER A 91 37.78 -16.31 4.32
N GLY A 92 37.40 -16.40 5.60
CA GLY A 92 38.28 -16.22 6.76
C GLY A 92 38.94 -17.49 7.30
N GLU A 93 38.49 -18.68 6.88
CA GLU A 93 39.05 -19.99 7.28
C GLU A 93 40.14 -20.52 6.33
N GLN A 94 40.73 -19.67 5.47
CA GLN A 94 41.81 -20.05 4.56
C GLN A 94 43.22 -19.56 4.94
N ILE A 95 43.48 -19.20 6.21
CA ILE A 95 44.85 -18.91 6.70
C ILE A 95 45.15 -19.74 7.95
#